data_AF-A0A0Q8GYB1-F1
#
_entry.id   AF-A0A0Q8GYB1-F1
#
_cell.length_a   1.000
_cell.length_b   1.000
_cell.length_c   1.000
_cell.angle_alpha   90.00
_cell.angle_beta   90.00
_cell.angle_gamma   90.00
#
_symmetry.space_group_name_H-M   'P 1'
#
loop_
_entity.id
_entity.type
_entity.pdbx_description
1 polymer ?
#
loop_
_entity_poly.entity_id
_entity_poly.type
_entity_poly.pdbx_seq_one_letter_code
_entity_poly.pdbx_strand_id
1 'polypeptide(L)'
;MNKYTEQQKLDAVETYRSGELGLKKTAELHGVDVASLRKWVAGFAALGIAGIQQKRRQTYDLRFKLDVLQRMKADGLSCRQAGAIFNVRRCNSIAEWERAYSRDGIAGLMPHHATRRANRVPEVPAGPPPQDTGQEGPSRQALLDELEVLRAENAYLKKLRALVQSQAASAPGRRRKS
;
A
#
# COMPACT_ATOMS: atom_id res chain seq x y z
N MET A 1 11.57 23.15 2.27
CA MET A 1 13.03 22.90 2.32
C MET A 1 13.27 21.50 2.86
N ASN A 2 14.18 20.73 2.27
CA ASN A 2 14.59 19.43 2.80
C ASN A 2 15.63 19.69 3.90
N LYS A 3 15.40 19.16 5.11
CA LYS A 3 16.24 19.45 6.28
C LYS A 3 17.67 18.86 6.14
N TYR A 4 17.79 17.77 5.38
CA TYR A 4 19.01 17.00 5.23
C TYR A 4 19.33 16.77 3.74
N THR A 5 20.60 16.91 3.36
CA THR A 5 21.08 16.61 2.01
C THR A 5 21.08 15.10 1.76
N GLU A 6 21.14 14.66 0.50
CA GLU A 6 21.18 13.22 0.21
C GLU A 6 22.51 12.59 0.66
N GLN A 7 23.62 13.32 0.50
CA GLN A 7 24.93 12.89 0.98
C GLN A 7 24.94 12.67 2.50
N GLN A 8 24.43 13.63 3.28
CA GLN A 8 24.36 13.52 4.73
C GLN A 8 23.53 12.31 5.19
N LYS A 9 22.49 11.94 4.43
CA LYS A 9 21.70 10.74 4.72
C LYS A 9 22.49 9.47 4.45
N LEU A 10 23.23 9.42 3.35
CA LEU A 10 24.01 8.27 2.95
C LEU A 10 25.14 8.02 3.95
N ASP A 11 25.92 9.06 4.26
CA ASP A 11 27.04 8.97 5.22
C ASP A 11 26.56 8.48 6.60
N ALA A 12 25.42 8.99 7.08
CA ALA A 12 24.84 8.57 8.35
C ALA A 12 24.37 7.10 8.34
N VAL A 13 23.81 6.62 7.22
CA VAL A 13 23.40 5.22 7.08
C VAL A 13 24.60 4.29 6.98
N GLU A 14 25.63 4.65 6.23
CA GLU A 14 26.86 3.87 6.10
C GLU A 14 27.60 3.76 7.43
N THR A 15 27.70 4.87 8.17
CA THR A 15 28.28 4.89 9.52
C THR A 15 27.50 4.01 10.49
N TYR A 16 26.16 3.96 10.38
CA TYR A 16 25.38 3.03 11.20
C TYR A 16 25.63 1.57 10.79
N ARG A 17 25.83 1.29 9.49
CA ARG A 17 26.06 -0.06 8.97
C ARG A 17 27.45 -0.61 9.26
N SER A 18 28.47 0.23 9.50
CA SER A 18 29.78 -0.23 9.95
C SER A 18 29.73 -0.91 11.32
N GLY A 19 28.67 -0.66 12.11
CA GLY A 19 28.43 -1.31 13.40
C GLY A 19 29.20 -0.72 14.58
N GLU A 20 30.02 0.32 14.33
CA GLU A 20 30.86 0.95 15.36
C GLU A 20 30.03 1.76 16.38
N LEU A 21 28.89 2.31 15.95
CA LEU A 21 28.04 3.18 16.74
C LEU A 21 26.58 2.73 16.73
N GLY A 22 25.93 2.83 17.89
CA GLY A 22 24.47 2.66 17.98
C GLY A 22 23.71 3.84 17.38
N LEU A 23 22.45 3.60 17.00
CA LEU A 23 21.59 4.54 16.26
C LEU A 23 21.56 5.96 16.86
N LYS A 24 21.55 6.10 18.18
CA LYS A 24 21.54 7.41 18.86
C LYS A 24 22.85 8.17 18.65
N LYS A 25 23.98 7.49 18.84
CA LYS A 25 25.33 8.09 18.69
C LYS A 25 25.60 8.44 17.23
N THR A 26 25.20 7.59 16.29
CA THR A 26 25.32 7.89 14.86
C THR A 26 24.49 9.10 14.46
N ALA A 27 23.27 9.22 14.98
CA ALA A 27 22.40 10.37 14.70
C ALA A 27 23.02 11.68 15.19
N GLU A 28 23.59 11.67 16.40
CA GLU A 28 24.28 12.81 17.01
C GLU A 28 25.53 13.21 16.21
N LEU A 29 26.38 12.25 15.84
CA LEU A 29 27.60 12.47 15.05
C LEU A 29 27.30 13.19 13.72
N HIS A 30 26.21 12.80 13.06
CA HIS A 30 25.82 13.34 11.75
C HIS A 30 24.85 14.54 11.84
N GLY A 31 24.49 14.99 13.05
CA GLY A 31 23.57 16.10 13.26
C GLY A 31 22.13 15.83 12.76
N VAL A 32 21.72 14.56 12.75
CA VAL A 32 20.40 14.12 12.26
C VAL A 32 19.51 13.64 13.40
N ASP A 33 18.20 13.65 13.19
CA ASP A 33 17.31 13.10 14.20
C ASP A 33 17.26 11.57 14.13
N VAL A 34 17.17 10.94 15.31
CA VAL A 34 17.18 9.47 15.47
C VAL A 34 16.04 8.79 14.69
N ALA A 35 14.88 9.44 14.58
CA ALA A 35 13.74 8.90 13.86
C ALA A 35 13.96 8.89 12.33
N SER A 36 14.58 9.94 11.80
CA SER A 36 14.99 10.05 10.40
C SER A 36 16.07 9.04 10.07
N LEU A 37 17.10 8.91 10.91
CA LEU A 37 18.13 7.89 10.71
C LEU A 37 17.52 6.48 10.68
N ARG A 38 16.66 6.14 11.65
CA ARG A 38 15.95 4.85 11.66
C ARG A 38 15.16 4.62 10.37
N LYS A 39 14.49 5.65 9.86
CA LYS A 39 13.74 5.59 8.61
C LYS A 39 14.66 5.36 7.41
N TRP A 40 15.81 6.04 7.34
CA TRP A 40 16.75 5.89 6.24
C TRP A 40 17.41 4.52 6.24
N VAL A 41 17.82 4.02 7.41
CA VAL A 41 18.36 2.66 7.55
C VAL A 41 17.36 1.62 7.05
N ALA A 42 16.09 1.72 7.46
CA ALA A 42 15.06 0.80 6.98
C ALA A 42 14.81 0.92 5.47
N GLY A 43 14.77 2.16 4.94
CA GLY A 43 14.63 2.40 3.51
C GLY A 43 15.80 1.85 2.70
N PHE A 44 17.03 2.06 3.18
CA PHE A 44 18.25 1.58 2.54
C PHE A 44 18.34 0.06 2.56
N ALA A 45 17.96 -0.58 3.66
CA ALA A 45 17.89 -2.04 3.74
C ALA A 45 16.88 -2.64 2.74
N ALA A 46 15.77 -1.93 2.47
CA ALA A 46 14.73 -2.43 1.58
C ALA A 46 14.98 -2.13 0.09
N LEU A 47 15.51 -0.94 -0.23
CA LEU A 47 15.56 -0.40 -1.60
C LEU A 47 16.92 0.23 -1.96
N GLY A 48 17.93 0.12 -1.09
CA GLY A 48 19.23 0.79 -1.27
C GLY A 48 19.09 2.31 -1.31
N ILE A 49 19.86 2.95 -2.20
CA ILE A 49 19.89 4.42 -2.34
C ILE A 49 18.49 4.99 -2.63
N ALA A 50 17.66 4.29 -3.41
CA ALA A 50 16.31 4.73 -3.73
C ALA A 50 15.41 4.86 -2.48
N GLY A 51 15.70 4.12 -1.41
CA GLY A 51 14.95 4.18 -0.15
C GLY A 51 15.20 5.41 0.71
N ILE A 52 16.33 6.11 0.48
CA ILE A 52 16.75 7.30 1.24
C ILE A 52 16.58 8.61 0.47
N GLN A 53 16.39 8.51 -0.84
CA GLN A 53 16.11 9.64 -1.73
C GLN A 53 14.86 10.43 -1.32
N GLN A 54 14.84 11.70 -1.68
CA GLN A 54 13.70 12.56 -1.36
C GLN A 54 12.45 12.15 -2.15
N LYS A 55 11.47 11.61 -1.42
CA LYS A 55 10.17 11.21 -2.00
C LYS A 55 9.27 12.41 -2.25
N ARG A 56 8.72 12.54 -3.46
CA ARG A 56 7.69 13.55 -3.77
C ARG A 56 6.36 13.22 -3.07
N ARG A 57 5.45 14.20 -2.99
CA ARG A 57 4.07 13.90 -2.59
C ARG A 57 3.43 13.15 -3.76
N GLN A 58 2.81 12.01 -3.47
CA GLN A 58 2.15 11.18 -4.47
C GLN A 58 0.82 10.69 -3.92
N THR A 59 -0.14 10.54 -4.81
CA THR A 59 -1.39 9.82 -4.56
C THR A 59 -1.15 8.35 -4.83
N TYR A 60 -1.76 7.48 -4.03
CA TYR A 60 -1.72 6.04 -4.21
C TYR A 60 -3.09 5.61 -4.71
N ASP A 61 -3.11 4.83 -5.78
CA ASP A 61 -4.35 4.27 -6.30
C ASP A 61 -4.88 3.15 -5.38
N LEU A 62 -6.10 2.71 -5.63
CA LEU A 62 -6.76 1.69 -4.82
C LEU A 62 -6.00 0.36 -4.86
N ARG A 63 -5.52 -0.03 -6.04
CA ARG A 63 -4.81 -1.29 -6.26
C ARG A 63 -3.54 -1.35 -5.43
N PHE A 64 -2.70 -0.31 -5.49
CA PHE A 64 -1.49 -0.22 -4.71
C PHE A 64 -1.78 -0.30 -3.20
N LYS A 65 -2.79 0.42 -2.71
CA LYS A 65 -3.15 0.36 -1.28
C LYS A 65 -3.54 -1.06 -0.85
N LEU A 66 -4.33 -1.76 -1.67
CA LEU A 66 -4.73 -3.13 -1.41
C LEU A 66 -3.53 -4.08 -1.40
N ASP A 67 -2.65 -3.98 -2.40
CA ASP A 67 -1.44 -4.80 -2.49
C ASP A 67 -0.54 -4.61 -1.26
N VAL A 68 -0.37 -3.37 -0.80
CA VAL A 68 0.37 -3.05 0.43
C VAL A 68 -0.25 -3.72 1.65
N LEU A 69 -1.56 -3.57 1.85
CA LEU A 69 -2.25 -4.13 3.02
C LEU A 69 -2.27 -5.66 3.01
N GLN A 70 -2.48 -6.28 1.85
CA GLN A 70 -2.44 -7.73 1.68
C GLN A 70 -1.06 -8.28 2.03
N ARG A 71 0.00 -7.66 1.49
CA ARG A 71 1.38 -8.08 1.79
C ARG A 71 1.72 -7.86 3.25
N MET A 72 1.30 -6.73 3.83
CA MET A 72 1.51 -6.43 5.23
C MET A 72 0.92 -7.50 6.15
N LYS A 73 -0.29 -7.97 5.83
CA LYS A 73 -0.96 -9.05 6.56
C LYS A 73 -0.30 -10.42 6.34
N ALA A 74 0.08 -10.73 5.10
CA ALA A 74 0.68 -12.01 4.75
C ALA A 74 2.05 -12.22 5.41
N ASP A 75 2.88 -11.18 5.43
CA ASP A 75 4.26 -11.23 5.90
C ASP A 75 4.41 -10.75 7.36
N GLY A 76 3.32 -10.35 8.03
CA GLY A 76 3.35 -9.83 9.39
C GLY A 76 4.15 -8.52 9.53
N LEU A 77 4.13 -7.66 8.51
CA LEU A 77 4.93 -6.43 8.48
C LEU A 77 4.29 -5.33 9.32
N SER A 78 5.12 -4.56 10.01
CA SER A 78 4.66 -3.29 10.58
C SER A 78 4.45 -2.23 9.48
N CYS A 79 3.63 -1.21 9.76
CA CYS A 79 3.45 -0.06 8.88
C CYS A 79 4.78 0.61 8.46
N ARG A 80 5.80 0.58 9.33
CA ARG A 80 7.13 1.12 9.02
C ARG A 80 7.88 0.25 8.03
N GLN A 81 7.88 -1.07 8.23
CA GLN A 81 8.50 -2.02 7.30
C GLN A 81 7.81 -1.99 5.93
N ALA A 82 6.47 -2.03 5.90
CA ALA A 82 5.70 -1.88 4.68
C ALA A 82 6.02 -0.55 3.98
N GLY A 83 6.13 0.56 4.73
CA GLY A 83 6.50 1.85 4.15
C GLY A 83 7.92 1.91 3.58
N ALA A 84 8.85 1.12 4.12
CA ALA A 84 10.19 0.99 3.57
C ALA A 84 10.16 0.16 2.27
N ILE A 85 9.55 -1.02 2.29
CA ILE A 85 9.49 -1.98 1.17
C ILE A 85 8.73 -1.39 -0.02
N PHE A 86 7.54 -0.84 0.20
CA PHE A 86 6.69 -0.26 -0.84
C PHE A 86 7.03 1.19 -1.17
N ASN A 87 8.15 1.69 -0.65
CA ASN A 87 8.61 3.06 -0.85
C ASN A 87 7.58 4.15 -0.46
N VAL A 88 6.65 3.88 0.47
CA VAL A 88 5.62 4.85 0.88
C VAL A 88 6.26 5.99 1.67
N ARG A 89 5.88 7.24 1.34
CA ARG A 89 6.47 8.44 1.95
C ARG A 89 6.23 8.54 3.46
N ARG A 90 5.03 8.22 3.92
CA ARG A 90 4.60 8.28 5.32
C ARG A 90 4.04 6.92 5.74
N CYS A 91 4.67 6.28 6.72
CA CYS A 91 4.15 5.02 7.28
C CYS A 91 2.75 5.21 7.92
N ASN A 92 2.45 6.39 8.48
CA ASN A 92 1.13 6.70 9.02
C ASN A 92 0.02 6.60 7.96
N SER A 93 0.31 6.86 6.68
CA SER A 93 -0.68 6.68 5.62
C SER A 93 -1.08 5.22 5.46
N ILE A 94 -0.18 4.28 5.72
CA ILE A 94 -0.50 2.85 5.70
C ILE A 94 -1.42 2.50 6.87
N ALA A 95 -1.14 3.02 8.07
CA ALA A 95 -2.01 2.84 9.23
C ALA A 95 -3.41 3.44 9.00
N GLU A 96 -3.50 4.58 8.31
CA GLU A 96 -4.78 5.17 7.89
C GLU A 96 -5.54 4.26 6.91
N TRP A 97 -4.84 3.67 5.92
CA TRP A 97 -5.46 2.72 4.98
C TRP A 97 -5.95 1.46 5.69
N GLU A 98 -5.15 0.89 6.60
CA GLU A 98 -5.52 -0.29 7.37
C GLU A 98 -6.79 -0.06 8.20
N ARG A 99 -6.87 1.10 8.88
CA ARG A 99 -8.07 1.48 9.65
C ARG A 99 -9.28 1.70 8.77
N ALA A 100 -9.11 2.39 7.63
CA ALA A 100 -10.21 2.63 6.69
C ALA A 100 -10.72 1.32 6.09
N TYR A 101 -9.81 0.41 5.73
CA TYR A 101 -10.16 -0.91 5.22
C TYR A 101 -10.86 -1.77 6.29
N SER A 102 -10.42 -1.69 7.55
CA SER A 102 -11.06 -2.42 8.65
C SER A 102 -12.47 -1.92 8.96
N ARG A 103 -12.74 -0.63 8.73
CA ARG A 103 -14.05 0.00 8.98
C ARG A 103 -15.02 -0.22 7.82
N ASP A 104 -14.59 0.13 6.61
CA ASP A 104 -15.47 0.29 5.44
C ASP A 104 -15.06 -0.64 4.28
N GLY A 105 -14.15 -1.59 4.50
CA GLY A 105 -13.64 -2.49 3.46
C GLY A 105 -12.96 -1.74 2.32
N ILE A 106 -13.18 -2.22 1.08
CA ILE A 106 -12.61 -1.61 -0.12
C ILE A 106 -13.10 -0.15 -0.29
N ALA A 107 -14.34 0.15 0.10
CA ALA A 107 -14.93 1.49 -0.04
C ALA A 107 -14.15 2.54 0.76
N GLY A 108 -13.61 2.18 1.94
CA GLY A 108 -12.77 3.06 2.76
C GLY A 108 -11.44 3.45 2.13
N LEU A 109 -10.95 2.69 1.15
CA LEU A 109 -9.70 2.97 0.44
C LEU A 109 -9.88 3.84 -0.80
N MET A 110 -11.12 3.96 -1.30
CA MET A 110 -11.43 4.75 -2.47
C MET A 110 -11.21 6.25 -2.21
N PRO A 111 -10.77 7.04 -3.21
CA PRO A 111 -10.65 8.48 -3.05
C PRO A 111 -12.02 9.08 -2.70
N HIS A 112 -12.12 9.84 -1.61
CA HIS A 112 -13.33 10.57 -1.15
C HIS A 112 -13.74 11.72 -2.09
N HIS A 113 -13.82 11.47 -3.40
CA HIS A 113 -14.44 12.38 -4.37
C HIS A 113 -15.97 12.18 -4.42
N ALA A 114 -16.45 10.98 -4.05
CA ALA A 114 -17.89 10.67 -3.98
C ALA A 114 -18.55 11.31 -2.74
N THR A 115 -17.96 11.20 -1.55
CA THR A 115 -18.57 11.70 -0.30
C THR A 115 -18.51 13.22 -0.14
N ARG A 116 -17.58 13.92 -0.80
CA ARG A 116 -17.49 15.39 -0.72
C ARG A 116 -18.51 16.12 -1.60
N ARG A 117 -19.06 15.44 -2.62
CA ARG A 117 -20.20 15.94 -3.39
C ARG A 117 -21.54 15.62 -2.73
N ALA A 118 -21.64 14.50 -2.00
CA ALA A 118 -22.85 14.17 -1.24
C ALA A 118 -23.15 15.16 -0.09
N ASN A 119 -22.12 15.75 0.52
CA ASN A 119 -22.27 16.74 1.61
C ASN A 119 -22.17 18.21 1.16
N ARG A 120 -22.19 18.49 -0.14
CA ARG A 120 -22.36 19.86 -0.67
C ARG A 120 -23.68 19.89 -1.43
N VAL A 121 -24.78 19.99 -0.69
CA VAL A 121 -26.02 20.55 -1.23
C VAL A 121 -25.72 22.04 -1.43
N PRO A 122 -25.72 22.59 -2.65
CA PRO A 122 -25.82 24.04 -2.81
C PRO A 122 -27.20 24.40 -2.26
N GLU A 123 -27.26 25.37 -1.35
CA GLU A 123 -28.52 25.95 -0.89
C GLU A 123 -29.14 26.69 -2.09
N VAL A 124 -29.96 25.97 -2.87
CA VAL A 124 -30.75 26.52 -3.98
C VAL A 124 -32.13 26.86 -3.41
N PRO A 125 -32.70 28.05 -3.68
CA PRO A 125 -34.05 28.39 -3.25
C PRO A 125 -35.04 27.37 -3.81
N ALA A 126 -35.99 26.93 -2.97
CA ALA A 126 -36.95 25.87 -3.27
C ALA A 126 -37.72 26.11 -4.59
N GLY A 127 -37.37 25.37 -5.63
CA GLY A 127 -38.24 25.08 -6.77
C GLY A 127 -39.03 23.79 -6.51
N PRO A 128 -40.17 23.57 -7.20
CA PRO A 128 -41.04 22.42 -6.97
C PRO A 128 -40.29 21.09 -7.21
N PRO A 129 -40.66 20.02 -6.48
CA PRO A 129 -39.87 18.80 -6.39
C PRO A 129 -39.69 18.12 -7.77
N PRO A 130 -38.47 17.68 -8.13
CA PRO A 130 -38.26 16.85 -9.30
C PRO A 130 -38.89 15.47 -9.09
N GLN A 131 -39.56 14.97 -10.12
CA GLN A 131 -40.12 13.63 -10.17
C GLN A 131 -39.00 12.58 -10.07
N ASP A 132 -39.21 11.56 -9.24
CA ASP A 132 -38.41 10.34 -9.15
C ASP A 132 -38.30 9.71 -10.54
N THR A 133 -37.15 9.89 -11.19
CA THR A 133 -36.72 8.99 -12.25
C THR A 133 -35.86 7.93 -11.58
N GLY A 134 -36.53 6.86 -11.15
CA GLY A 134 -35.91 5.70 -10.54
C GLY A 134 -34.80 5.13 -11.42
N GLN A 135 -33.55 5.44 -11.08
CA GLN A 135 -32.44 4.58 -11.42
C GLN A 135 -32.43 3.48 -10.37
N GLU A 136 -33.26 2.47 -10.57
CA GLU A 136 -33.17 1.21 -9.82
C GLU A 136 -31.79 0.61 -10.13
N GLY A 137 -30.86 0.75 -9.18
CA GLY A 137 -29.65 -0.07 -9.18
C GLY A 137 -30.03 -1.56 -9.18
N PRO A 138 -29.12 -2.46 -9.60
CA PRO A 138 -29.40 -3.88 -9.65
C PRO A 138 -29.99 -4.34 -8.31
N SER A 139 -31.12 -5.04 -8.38
CA SER A 139 -31.83 -5.56 -7.21
C SER A 139 -30.85 -6.29 -6.28
N ARG A 140 -31.09 -6.21 -4.97
CA ARG A 140 -30.28 -6.91 -3.95
C ARG A 140 -30.02 -8.37 -4.30
N GLN A 141 -30.98 -9.02 -4.96
CA GLN A 141 -30.83 -10.40 -5.43
C GLN A 141 -29.80 -10.54 -6.54
N ALA A 142 -29.81 -9.65 -7.55
CA ALA A 142 -28.85 -9.67 -8.65
C ALA A 142 -27.39 -9.48 -8.14
N LEU A 143 -27.20 -8.68 -7.10
CA LEU A 143 -25.89 -8.53 -6.45
C LEU A 143 -25.43 -9.80 -5.72
N LEU A 144 -26.36 -10.56 -5.13
CA LEU A 144 -26.04 -11.84 -4.49
C LEU A 144 -25.66 -12.89 -5.54
N ASP A 145 -26.41 -12.95 -6.63
CA ASP A 145 -26.15 -13.87 -7.74
C ASP A 145 -24.78 -13.59 -8.37
N GLU A 146 -24.43 -12.31 -8.58
CA GLU A 146 -23.12 -11.90 -9.08
C GLU A 146 -21.99 -12.30 -8.11
N LEU A 147 -22.19 -12.15 -6.79
CA LEU A 147 -21.23 -12.60 -5.78
C LEU A 147 -21.01 -14.13 -5.80
N GLU A 148 -22.07 -14.91 -6.03
CA GLU A 148 -21.95 -16.36 -6.13
C GLU A 148 -21.16 -16.78 -7.37
N VAL A 149 -21.45 -16.16 -8.53
CA VAL A 149 -20.70 -16.39 -9.77
C VAL A 149 -19.22 -16.04 -9.59
N LEU A 150 -18.92 -14.88 -9.01
CA LEU A 150 -17.54 -14.44 -8.77
C LEU A 150 -16.78 -15.34 -7.78
N ARG A 151 -17.48 -15.93 -6.79
CA ARG A 151 -16.91 -16.91 -5.87
C ARG A 151 -16.58 -18.22 -6.57
N ALA A 152 -17.47 -18.69 -7.45
CA ALA A 152 -17.24 -19.89 -8.25
C ALA A 152 -16.04 -19.70 -9.21
N GLU A 153 -15.98 -18.56 -9.90
CA GLU A 153 -14.86 -18.22 -10.79
C GLU A 153 -13.53 -18.17 -10.04
N ASN A 154 -13.50 -17.51 -8.87
CA ASN A 154 -12.29 -17.47 -8.03
C ASN A 154 -11.85 -18.87 -7.57
N ALA A 155 -12.79 -19.73 -7.20
CA ALA A 155 -12.49 -21.10 -6.81
C ALA A 155 -11.88 -21.90 -7.98
N TYR A 156 -12.43 -21.71 -9.18
CA TYR A 156 -11.90 -22.32 -10.40
C TYR A 156 -10.48 -21.84 -10.73
N LEU A 157 -10.24 -20.53 -10.72
CA LEU A 157 -8.92 -19.94 -10.96
C LEU A 157 -7.87 -20.41 -9.94
N LYS A 158 -8.25 -20.57 -8.67
CA LYS A 158 -7.37 -21.13 -7.62
C LYS A 158 -7.00 -22.59 -7.92
N LYS A 159 -7.97 -23.42 -8.32
CA LYS A 159 -7.71 -24.81 -8.74
C LYS A 159 -6.79 -24.87 -9.95
N LEU A 160 -7.03 -24.03 -10.96
CA LEU A 160 -6.18 -23.97 -12.15
C LEU A 160 -4.73 -23.60 -11.79
N ARG A 161 -4.54 -22.59 -10.93
CA ARG A 161 -3.21 -22.20 -10.46
C ARG A 161 -2.51 -23.33 -9.70
N ALA A 162 -3.24 -24.07 -8.85
CA ALA A 162 -2.68 -25.22 -8.14
C ALA A 162 -2.22 -26.33 -9.10
N LEU A 163 -3.01 -26.62 -10.15
CA LEU A 163 -2.63 -27.58 -11.18
C LEU A 163 -1.36 -27.15 -11.94
N VAL A 164 -1.29 -25.91 -12.39
CA VAL A 164 -0.10 -25.36 -13.06
C VAL A 164 1.14 -25.44 -12.16
N GLN A 165 1.00 -25.12 -10.87
CA GLN A 165 2.09 -25.25 -9.90
C GLN A 165 2.53 -26.70 -9.71
N SER A 166 1.59 -27.65 -9.62
CA SER A 166 1.91 -29.07 -9.51
C SER A 166 2.61 -29.61 -10.77
N GLN A 167 2.19 -29.19 -11.97
CA GLN A 167 2.82 -29.57 -13.22
C GLN A 167 4.23 -29.01 -13.34
N ALA A 168 4.42 -27.72 -12.99
CA ALA A 168 5.73 -27.09 -12.97
C ALA A 168 6.70 -27.77 -11.97
N ALA A 169 6.20 -28.23 -10.83
CA ALA A 169 6.99 -28.99 -9.86
C ALA A 169 7.33 -30.43 -10.34
N SER A 170 6.48 -31.01 -11.20
CA SER A 170 6.67 -32.37 -11.74
C SER A 170 7.46 -32.44 -13.05
N ALA A 171 7.76 -31.31 -13.69
CA ALA A 171 8.48 -31.28 -14.96
C ALA A 171 9.97 -31.63 -14.76
N PRO A 172 10.48 -32.74 -15.33
CA PRO A 172 11.89 -33.11 -15.20
C PRO A 172 12.75 -32.09 -15.97
N GLY A 173 13.77 -31.55 -15.28
CA GLY A 173 14.73 -30.61 -15.88
C GLY A 173 15.34 -31.21 -17.14
N ARG A 174 15.12 -30.56 -18.29
CA ARG A 174 15.86 -30.87 -19.53
C ARG A 174 17.35 -30.69 -19.25
N ARG A 175 18.05 -31.78 -18.95
CA ARG A 175 19.51 -31.83 -18.96
C ARG A 175 19.96 -31.44 -20.37
N ARG A 176 20.61 -30.27 -20.49
CA ARG A 176 21.39 -29.90 -21.66
C ARG A 176 22.46 -30.97 -21.85
N LYS A 177 22.44 -31.66 -22.99
CA LYS A 177 23.54 -32.52 -23.42
C LYS A 177 24.67 -31.61 -23.91
N SER A 178 25.84 -31.77 -23.29
CA SER A 178 27.13 -31.28 -23.81
C SER A 178 27.49 -31.99 -25.10
#